data_AF-A0A897NVQ9-F1
#
_entry.id   AF-A0A897NVQ9-F1
#
_cell.length_a   1.000
_cell.length_b   1.000
_cell.length_c   1.000
_cell.angle_alpha   90.00
_cell.angle_beta   90.00
_cell.angle_gamma   90.00
#
_symmetry.space_group_name_H-M   'P 1'
#
loop_
_entity.id
_entity.type
_entity.pdbx_description
1 polymer ?
#
loop_
_entity_poly.entity_id
_entity_poly.type
_entity_poly.pdbx_seq_one_letter_code
_entity_poly.pdbx_strand_id
1 'polypeptide(L)'
;MGLLDTIRSVLGARESESAESEPPESKPETGDEPEPETGDTSASEAADSSTEAATSEPEHTEQPDTHDPDEAVEDGPAGDESDFDHLTTETVDDGPDMADDAAELITEAETDDADAGVTDSSEVDMVPEDDPRVEFVEAADELAGFWGEYDLDFALESLTRLDDLVAEQWDAERFEDVEFGDDGYDADVYTETATQLGSYFGEVLVRQHDGTWQQETGTGWTVAVPSGPDSEAAGATVTVFQVAEDCLTGESTFTGMHDALADRLNLSGRAGDGDTPVDLDRADIETVASDGEIEDAAERLRAGAEDLAERWPEYDLDFTVESLDRLDTLLETELDRDRFVDVELGDESDQESMLLTAHVVGVAGYLAEVLRRQRSADWDDMGRMVLVVEHDDSRTRIDPIEVAIAAVRARGSLTAAVPDASLDTDAL
;
A
#
# COMPACT_ATOMS: atom_id res chain seq x y z
N MET A 1 20.50 8.97 -4.37
CA MET A 1 19.05 9.19 -4.28
C MET A 1 18.81 10.56 -3.68
N GLY A 2 17.88 11.34 -4.24
CA GLY A 2 17.56 12.68 -3.75
C GLY A 2 16.68 12.63 -2.50
N LEU A 3 16.61 13.73 -1.74
CA LEU A 3 15.69 13.95 -0.60
C LEU A 3 14.28 13.43 -0.88
N LEU A 4 13.83 13.56 -2.12
CA LEU A 4 12.47 13.30 -2.57
C LEU A 4 12.23 11.83 -2.91
N ASP A 5 13.28 11.08 -3.25
CA ASP A 5 13.20 9.63 -3.47
C ASP A 5 13.00 8.90 -2.14
N THR A 6 13.73 9.31 -1.09
CA THR A 6 13.54 8.81 0.28
C THR A 6 12.20 9.25 0.86
N ILE A 7 11.77 10.50 0.63
CA ILE A 7 10.45 10.95 1.11
C ILE A 7 9.32 10.26 0.33
N ARG A 8 9.44 10.04 -0.98
CA ARG A 8 8.46 9.30 -1.79
C ARG A 8 8.41 7.82 -1.43
N SER A 9 9.57 7.20 -1.18
CA SER A 9 9.66 5.81 -0.71
C SER A 9 9.08 5.62 0.69
N VAL A 10 9.02 6.67 1.51
CA VAL A 10 8.50 6.63 2.88
C VAL A 10 7.03 7.08 2.96
N LEU A 11 6.53 7.79 1.94
CA LEU A 11 5.20 8.38 1.97
C LEU A 11 4.14 7.64 1.17
N GLY A 12 4.49 6.59 0.43
CA GLY A 12 3.54 5.79 -0.36
C GLY A 12 2.75 6.62 -1.38
N ALA A 13 2.97 6.37 -2.66
CA ALA A 13 2.16 6.96 -3.73
C ALA A 13 0.71 6.44 -3.62
N ARG A 14 -0.11 7.13 -2.82
CA ARG A 14 -1.58 7.04 -2.87
C ARG A 14 -2.05 7.60 -4.21
N GLU A 15 -1.94 6.80 -5.26
CA GLU A 15 -2.67 7.05 -6.52
C GLU A 15 -4.16 6.89 -6.22
N SER A 16 -4.83 8.03 -5.98
CA SER A 16 -6.28 8.05 -6.07
C SER A 16 -6.65 7.99 -7.56
N GLU A 17 -7.02 6.79 -8.01
CA GLU A 17 -7.78 6.62 -9.25
C GLU A 17 -8.99 7.56 -9.22
N SER A 18 -8.88 8.66 -9.97
CA SER A 18 -10.00 9.57 -10.18
C SER A 18 -10.97 8.89 -11.12
N ALA A 19 -11.99 8.25 -10.54
CA ALA A 19 -13.16 7.78 -11.26
C ALA A 19 -13.75 8.93 -12.10
N GLU A 20 -13.62 8.80 -13.42
CA GLU A 20 -14.21 9.67 -14.43
C GLU A 20 -15.74 9.52 -14.38
N SER A 21 -16.39 10.28 -13.49
CA SER A 21 -17.84 10.41 -13.48
C SER A 21 -18.25 11.45 -14.53
N GLU A 22 -18.68 10.97 -15.70
CA GLU A 22 -19.37 11.76 -16.73
C GLU A 22 -20.57 12.52 -16.14
N PRO A 23 -20.65 13.86 -16.26
CA PRO A 23 -21.89 14.58 -16.03
C PRO A 23 -22.75 14.56 -17.31
N PRO A 24 -24.09 14.42 -17.22
CA PRO A 24 -24.94 14.34 -18.40
C PRO A 24 -25.02 15.67 -19.16
N GLU A 25 -24.95 15.56 -20.49
CA GLU A 25 -25.26 16.62 -21.45
C GLU A 25 -26.61 17.30 -21.15
N SER A 26 -26.60 18.63 -21.07
CA SER A 26 -27.79 19.45 -21.33
C SER A 26 -27.41 20.74 -22.04
N LYS A 27 -27.85 20.82 -23.31
CA LYS A 27 -27.63 21.90 -24.27
C LYS A 27 -28.30 23.23 -23.86
N PRO A 28 -27.86 24.36 -24.45
CA PRO A 28 -28.04 25.70 -23.92
C PRO A 28 -29.29 26.41 -24.46
N GLU A 29 -29.84 27.36 -23.68
CA GLU A 29 -30.71 28.42 -24.19
C GLU A 29 -30.04 29.80 -24.00
N THR A 30 -29.66 30.37 -25.14
CA THR A 30 -29.65 31.79 -25.55
C THR A 30 -29.97 32.89 -24.52
N GLY A 31 -29.13 33.94 -24.50
CA GLY A 31 -29.58 35.29 -24.16
C GLY A 31 -28.50 36.34 -23.90
N ASP A 32 -28.35 37.26 -24.85
CA ASP A 32 -27.91 38.66 -24.71
C ASP A 32 -26.43 39.01 -24.42
N GLU A 33 -25.73 39.35 -25.52
CA GLU A 33 -24.79 40.47 -25.63
C GLU A 33 -25.43 41.79 -25.14
N PRO A 34 -24.66 42.77 -24.62
CA PRO A 34 -23.85 43.60 -25.52
C PRO A 34 -22.49 44.10 -24.97
N GLU A 35 -21.47 44.07 -25.83
CA GLU A 35 -20.35 45.04 -25.84
C GLU A 35 -20.84 46.42 -26.35
N PRO A 36 -20.08 47.55 -26.31
CA PRO A 36 -18.61 47.68 -26.18
C PRO A 36 -18.13 48.86 -25.29
N GLU A 37 -16.80 49.05 -25.18
CA GLU A 37 -16.08 50.28 -25.58
C GLU A 37 -14.64 50.31 -25.02
N THR A 38 -13.68 50.05 -25.91
CA THR A 38 -12.46 50.83 -26.23
C THR A 38 -11.74 51.69 -25.18
N GLY A 39 -10.42 51.53 -25.12
CA GLY A 39 -9.45 52.51 -24.61
C GLY A 39 -8.07 51.88 -24.41
N ASP A 40 -7.29 51.61 -25.46
CA ASP A 40 -6.31 52.51 -26.08
C ASP A 40 -4.96 52.58 -25.33
N THR A 41 -3.95 51.99 -26.00
CA THR A 41 -2.50 52.25 -26.04
C THR A 41 -1.67 52.52 -24.78
N SER A 42 -0.57 51.77 -24.64
CA SER A 42 0.74 52.34 -24.98
C SER A 42 1.83 51.26 -25.12
N ALA A 43 2.51 51.30 -26.27
CA ALA A 43 3.73 50.59 -26.60
C ALA A 43 4.97 51.46 -26.32
N SER A 44 6.10 50.83 -26.02
CA SER A 44 7.47 51.10 -26.53
C SER A 44 8.43 50.13 -25.82
N GLU A 45 8.91 49.08 -26.49
CA GLU A 45 10.03 49.04 -27.44
C GLU A 45 11.42 48.94 -26.78
N ALA A 46 11.94 47.70 -26.82
CA ALA A 46 13.21 47.26 -27.42
C ALA A 46 14.56 47.80 -26.93
N ALA A 47 15.44 46.85 -26.58
CA ALA A 47 16.79 46.80 -27.13
C ALA A 47 17.29 45.34 -27.23
N ASP A 48 17.65 44.97 -28.45
CA ASP A 48 18.44 43.82 -28.91
C ASP A 48 19.61 43.40 -28.02
N SER A 49 19.87 42.09 -27.96
CA SER A 49 21.18 41.57 -28.38
C SER A 49 21.11 40.08 -28.74
N SER A 50 21.47 39.80 -30.00
CA SER A 50 21.60 38.49 -30.62
C SER A 50 22.70 37.62 -30.01
N THR A 51 22.54 36.29 -29.99
CA THR A 51 23.63 35.31 -30.14
C THR A 51 23.05 34.02 -30.73
N GLU A 52 23.68 33.56 -31.81
CA GLU A 52 23.30 32.42 -32.65
C GLU A 52 23.92 31.07 -32.20
N ALA A 53 23.28 30.01 -32.72
CA ALA A 53 23.79 28.65 -33.01
C ALA A 53 23.89 27.71 -31.79
N ALA A 54 23.39 26.47 -31.81
CA ALA A 54 23.23 25.53 -32.93
C ALA A 54 22.21 24.42 -32.56
N THR A 55 21.18 24.22 -33.38
CA THR A 55 20.32 23.03 -33.41
C THR A 55 20.96 21.96 -34.28
N SER A 56 20.98 20.71 -33.81
CA SER A 56 21.27 19.54 -34.63
C SER A 56 20.10 18.57 -34.51
N GLU A 57 19.38 18.42 -35.62
CA GLU A 57 18.50 17.30 -35.93
C GLU A 57 19.31 16.25 -36.71
N PRO A 58 18.88 14.98 -36.73
CA PRO A 58 18.35 14.52 -38.00
C PRO A 58 17.16 13.57 -37.87
N GLU A 59 16.10 13.84 -38.64
CA GLU A 59 15.13 12.84 -39.08
C GLU A 59 15.49 12.31 -40.48
N HIS A 60 15.40 11.00 -40.67
CA HIS A 60 15.23 10.38 -41.99
C HIS A 60 14.73 8.94 -41.86
N THR A 61 13.47 8.68 -42.26
CA THR A 61 13.01 7.53 -43.08
C THR A 61 11.48 7.64 -43.25
N GLU A 62 11.00 8.04 -44.44
CA GLU A 62 10.47 7.19 -45.52
C GLU A 62 9.01 6.71 -45.33
N GLN A 63 8.09 7.34 -46.09
CA GLN A 63 6.88 6.70 -46.63
C GLN A 63 7.19 6.18 -48.06
N PRO A 64 6.49 5.16 -48.61
CA PRO A 64 5.24 5.43 -49.35
C PRO A 64 4.14 4.31 -49.37
N ASP A 65 2.89 4.78 -49.34
CA ASP A 65 1.68 4.46 -50.15
C ASP A 65 1.34 3.07 -50.78
N THR A 66 0.16 2.56 -50.38
CA THR A 66 -1.08 2.10 -51.09
C THR A 66 -1.16 1.04 -52.22
N HIS A 67 -2.19 0.15 -52.05
CA HIS A 67 -3.12 -0.53 -53.01
C HIS A 67 -2.54 -1.47 -54.10
N ASP A 68 -3.12 -2.61 -54.52
CA ASP A 68 -4.51 -3.09 -54.75
C ASP A 68 -4.50 -4.66 -54.92
N PRO A 69 -5.61 -5.38 -55.23
CA PRO A 69 -5.86 -6.79 -54.90
C PRO A 69 -5.94 -7.68 -56.16
N ASP A 70 -6.14 -9.00 -56.02
CA ASP A 70 -6.89 -9.78 -57.04
C ASP A 70 -7.37 -11.15 -56.51
N GLU A 71 -8.52 -11.55 -57.04
CA GLU A 71 -9.34 -12.75 -56.81
C GLU A 71 -8.63 -14.04 -57.32
N ALA A 72 -9.05 -15.30 -57.12
CA ALA A 72 -10.38 -15.87 -57.32
C ALA A 72 -10.43 -17.36 -56.90
N VAL A 73 -11.50 -17.71 -56.18
CA VAL A 73 -12.54 -18.76 -56.39
C VAL A 73 -12.21 -20.16 -56.95
N GLU A 74 -12.97 -21.14 -56.41
CA GLU A 74 -13.51 -22.42 -56.96
C GLU A 74 -13.07 -23.65 -56.13
N ASP A 75 -13.89 -24.62 -55.72
CA ASP A 75 -15.30 -24.97 -55.96
C ASP A 75 -15.72 -25.97 -54.86
N GLY A 76 -17.03 -26.16 -54.63
CA GLY A 76 -17.58 -27.24 -53.80
C GLY A 76 -17.49 -28.62 -54.50
N PRO A 77 -18.15 -29.71 -54.03
CA PRO A 77 -19.51 -29.68 -53.48
C PRO A 77 -19.80 -30.64 -52.29
N ALA A 78 -21.08 -30.60 -51.91
CA ALA A 78 -21.78 -31.23 -50.80
C ALA A 78 -21.81 -32.76 -50.72
N GLY A 79 -22.12 -33.24 -49.50
CA GLY A 79 -22.89 -34.46 -49.23
C GLY A 79 -22.24 -35.38 -48.21
N ASP A 80 -22.79 -35.50 -47.00
CA ASP A 80 -23.57 -36.69 -46.60
C ASP A 80 -24.20 -36.48 -45.23
N GLU A 81 -25.51 -36.71 -45.16
CA GLU A 81 -26.28 -36.82 -43.92
C GLU A 81 -26.18 -38.27 -43.45
N SER A 82 -25.85 -38.55 -42.18
CA SER A 82 -26.30 -39.71 -41.37
C SER A 82 -25.39 -39.92 -40.16
N ASP A 83 -25.92 -39.68 -38.95
CA ASP A 83 -25.81 -40.53 -37.73
C ASP A 83 -26.05 -39.67 -36.48
N PHE A 84 -27.31 -39.29 -36.26
CA PHE A 84 -27.83 -38.91 -34.95
C PHE A 84 -28.67 -40.09 -34.45
N ASP A 85 -28.03 -41.06 -33.82
CA ASP A 85 -28.71 -41.98 -32.92
C ASP A 85 -27.68 -42.55 -31.93
N HIS A 86 -27.60 -41.97 -30.74
CA HIS A 86 -27.32 -42.70 -29.51
C HIS A 86 -27.71 -41.82 -28.30
N LEU A 87 -29.00 -41.90 -27.97
CA LEU A 87 -29.53 -41.63 -26.65
C LEU A 87 -28.97 -42.68 -25.68
N THR A 88 -28.10 -42.28 -24.76
CA THR A 88 -27.98 -42.90 -23.45
C THR A 88 -28.05 -41.79 -22.41
N THR A 89 -29.18 -41.76 -21.71
CA THR A 89 -29.38 -41.02 -20.47
C THR A 89 -28.45 -41.59 -19.41
N GLU A 90 -27.43 -40.85 -19.01
CA GLU A 90 -26.73 -41.06 -17.75
C GLU A 90 -26.90 -39.81 -16.90
N THR A 91 -27.14 -40.06 -15.62
CA THR A 91 -27.74 -39.19 -14.62
C THR A 91 -26.81 -38.06 -14.22
N VAL A 92 -27.39 -36.87 -14.07
CA VAL A 92 -26.84 -35.75 -13.29
C VAL A 92 -26.54 -36.28 -11.89
N ASP A 93 -25.28 -36.20 -11.47
CA ASP A 93 -24.83 -36.48 -10.11
C ASP A 93 -24.95 -35.17 -9.33
N ASP A 94 -25.95 -35.11 -8.45
CA ASP A 94 -26.12 -34.04 -7.47
C ASP A 94 -24.89 -34.04 -6.53
N GLY A 95 -24.23 -32.89 -6.42
CA GLY A 95 -23.20 -32.66 -5.41
C GLY A 95 -23.76 -32.87 -3.98
N PRO A 96 -22.90 -33.19 -3.00
CA PRO A 96 -23.35 -33.60 -1.67
C PRO A 96 -24.11 -32.48 -0.93
N ASP A 97 -25.30 -32.85 -0.46
CA ASP A 97 -26.29 -32.08 0.29
C ASP A 97 -25.79 -31.75 1.72
N MET A 98 -25.40 -30.50 1.97
CA MET A 98 -24.86 -29.96 3.23
C MET A 98 -25.95 -29.70 4.29
N ALA A 99 -26.91 -30.61 4.48
CA ALA A 99 -28.08 -30.35 5.31
C ALA A 99 -28.24 -31.22 6.57
N ASP A 100 -27.37 -32.22 6.84
CA ASP A 100 -27.68 -33.22 7.89
C ASP A 100 -26.60 -33.53 8.95
N ASP A 101 -25.49 -32.79 9.03
CA ASP A 101 -24.42 -33.06 10.03
C ASP A 101 -24.22 -32.00 11.12
N ALA A 102 -25.16 -31.06 11.27
CA ALA A 102 -25.13 -30.04 12.34
C ALA A 102 -25.67 -30.54 13.71
N ALA A 103 -25.89 -31.84 13.91
CA ALA A 103 -26.59 -32.38 15.09
C ALA A 103 -25.83 -33.41 15.94
N GLU A 104 -24.61 -33.84 15.59
CA GLU A 104 -23.82 -34.79 16.41
C GLU A 104 -22.68 -34.16 17.25
N LEU A 105 -22.44 -32.85 17.18
CA LEU A 105 -21.33 -32.18 17.91
C LEU A 105 -21.63 -31.74 19.36
N ILE A 106 -22.72 -32.22 19.97
CA ILE A 106 -23.01 -31.95 21.39
C ILE A 106 -23.24 -33.25 22.16
N THR A 107 -22.20 -34.09 22.28
CA THR A 107 -21.92 -34.89 23.47
C THR A 107 -20.61 -35.67 23.28
N GLU A 108 -19.49 -35.16 23.79
CA GLU A 108 -18.47 -35.96 24.48
C GLU A 108 -17.46 -35.04 25.18
N ALA A 109 -17.88 -34.55 26.35
CA ALA A 109 -16.97 -34.12 27.39
C ALA A 109 -16.63 -35.33 28.28
N GLU A 110 -15.40 -35.32 28.80
CA GLU A 110 -14.82 -36.18 29.84
C GLU A 110 -14.18 -37.51 29.39
N THR A 111 -12.86 -37.46 29.13
CA THR A 111 -11.93 -38.37 29.81
C THR A 111 -10.59 -37.69 30.11
N ASP A 112 -10.38 -37.50 31.41
CA ASP A 112 -9.12 -37.28 32.12
C ASP A 112 -8.16 -38.46 31.89
N ASP A 113 -6.96 -38.20 31.38
CA ASP A 113 -5.79 -39.03 31.67
C ASP A 113 -4.52 -38.16 31.62
N ALA A 114 -4.01 -37.88 32.80
CA ALA A 114 -2.70 -37.29 33.03
C ALA A 114 -1.60 -38.28 32.61
N ASP A 115 -0.75 -37.89 31.66
CA ASP A 115 0.60 -38.44 31.57
C ASP A 115 1.65 -37.32 31.51
N ALA A 116 2.66 -37.51 32.33
CA ALA A 116 3.72 -36.58 32.61
C ALA A 116 4.95 -36.92 31.76
N GLY A 117 5.48 -35.91 31.09
CA GLY A 117 6.90 -35.87 30.75
C GLY A 117 7.23 -36.26 29.31
N VAL A 118 7.03 -35.32 28.40
CA VAL A 118 7.98 -35.10 27.29
C VAL A 118 8.33 -33.62 27.33
N THR A 119 9.54 -33.32 27.81
CA THR A 119 10.22 -32.07 27.49
C THR A 119 10.60 -32.15 26.03
N ASP A 120 9.71 -31.72 25.15
CA ASP A 120 10.07 -31.41 23.77
C ASP A 120 10.65 -29.98 23.76
N SER A 121 11.85 -29.85 23.21
CA SER A 121 12.57 -28.59 23.08
C SER A 121 12.33 -28.03 21.69
N SER A 122 11.06 -27.81 21.38
CA SER A 122 10.59 -27.01 20.25
C SER A 122 9.89 -25.82 20.90
N GLU A 123 10.65 -24.79 21.24
CA GLU A 123 10.07 -23.50 21.60
C GLU A 123 9.50 -22.91 20.30
N VAL A 124 8.33 -23.41 19.92
CA VAL A 124 7.44 -22.69 19.02
C VAL A 124 7.18 -21.39 19.77
N ASP A 125 7.51 -20.26 19.15
CA ASP A 125 7.19 -18.94 19.66
C ASP A 125 5.66 -18.84 19.72
N MET A 126 5.08 -19.35 20.80
CA MET A 126 3.64 -19.39 20.99
C MET A 126 3.20 -17.96 21.17
N VAL A 127 2.57 -17.43 20.12
CA VAL A 127 1.87 -16.15 20.17
C VAL A 127 0.98 -16.15 21.42
N PRO A 128 1.08 -15.14 22.30
CA PRO A 128 0.27 -15.09 23.51
C PRO A 128 -1.22 -15.21 23.17
N GLU A 129 -1.99 -15.97 23.96
CA GLU A 129 -3.43 -16.23 23.69
C GLU A 129 -4.29 -14.94 23.59
N ASP A 130 -3.82 -13.82 24.15
CA ASP A 130 -4.47 -12.51 24.10
C ASP A 130 -3.98 -11.62 22.93
N ASP A 131 -3.08 -12.12 22.08
CA ASP A 131 -2.54 -11.38 20.95
C ASP A 131 -3.49 -11.50 19.74
N PRO A 132 -3.89 -10.39 19.10
CA PRO A 132 -4.79 -10.43 17.94
C PRO A 132 -4.25 -11.26 16.77
N ARG A 133 -2.95 -11.56 16.73
CA ARG A 133 -2.34 -12.46 15.74
C ARG A 133 -2.76 -13.92 15.88
N VAL A 134 -3.28 -14.33 17.04
CA VAL A 134 -3.76 -15.71 17.26
C VAL A 134 -4.80 -16.08 16.20
N GLU A 135 -5.71 -15.17 15.85
CA GLU A 135 -6.74 -15.41 14.84
C GLU A 135 -6.13 -15.68 13.45
N PHE A 136 -5.04 -15.00 13.08
CA PHE A 136 -4.37 -15.24 11.79
C PHE A 136 -3.56 -16.54 11.79
N VAL A 137 -2.88 -16.86 12.88
CA VAL A 137 -2.16 -18.13 13.01
C VAL A 137 -3.15 -19.30 12.97
N GLU A 138 -4.27 -19.20 13.69
CA GLU A 138 -5.33 -20.20 13.68
C GLU A 138 -5.95 -20.35 12.28
N ALA A 139 -6.25 -19.24 11.59
CA ALA A 139 -6.77 -19.29 10.23
C ALA A 139 -5.79 -19.94 9.24
N ALA A 140 -4.49 -19.65 9.37
CA ALA A 140 -3.44 -20.24 8.56
C ALA A 140 -3.29 -21.75 8.82
N ASP A 141 -3.32 -22.17 10.09
CA ASP A 141 -3.23 -23.57 10.49
C ASP A 141 -4.52 -24.35 10.13
N GLU A 142 -5.69 -23.71 10.20
CA GLU A 142 -6.95 -24.29 9.75
C GLU A 142 -6.94 -24.54 8.24
N LEU A 143 -6.48 -23.57 7.44
CA LEU A 143 -6.31 -23.74 5.99
C LEU A 143 -5.39 -24.93 5.68
N ALA A 144 -4.21 -24.96 6.30
CA ALA A 144 -3.23 -26.03 6.12
C ALA A 144 -3.76 -27.40 6.56
N GLY A 145 -4.52 -27.45 7.66
CA GLY A 145 -5.12 -28.66 8.19
C GLY A 145 -6.29 -29.18 7.35
N PHE A 146 -7.17 -28.29 6.90
CA PHE A 146 -8.32 -28.61 6.07
C PHE A 146 -7.88 -29.12 4.69
N TRP A 147 -6.93 -28.42 4.07
CA TRP A 147 -6.32 -28.79 2.77
C TRP A 147 -5.06 -29.64 2.92
N GLY A 148 -5.00 -30.49 3.94
CA GLY A 148 -3.82 -31.32 4.25
C GLY A 148 -3.38 -32.25 3.11
N GLU A 149 -4.20 -32.47 2.08
CA GLU A 149 -3.82 -33.21 0.87
C GLU A 149 -2.83 -32.46 -0.04
N TYR A 150 -2.77 -31.13 0.06
CA TYR A 150 -1.85 -30.27 -0.67
C TYR A 150 -0.49 -30.11 0.04
N ASP A 151 -0.26 -30.77 1.19
CA ASP A 151 0.98 -30.71 1.97
C ASP A 151 1.45 -29.24 2.21
N LEU A 152 0.53 -28.40 2.70
CA LEU A 152 0.78 -26.98 3.02
C LEU A 152 1.51 -26.85 4.37
N ASP A 153 2.84 -26.97 4.35
CA ASP A 153 3.70 -27.03 5.55
C ASP A 153 4.44 -25.71 5.87
N PHE A 154 4.00 -24.59 5.26
CA PHE A 154 4.63 -23.27 5.37
C PHE A 154 6.07 -23.17 4.84
N ALA A 155 6.56 -24.17 4.10
CA ALA A 155 7.78 -24.04 3.31
C ALA A 155 7.55 -23.16 2.07
N LEU A 156 8.63 -22.60 1.50
CA LEU A 156 8.53 -21.77 0.29
C LEU A 156 7.94 -22.55 -0.89
N GLU A 157 8.31 -23.83 -1.02
CA GLU A 157 7.81 -24.72 -2.07
C GLU A 157 6.30 -25.02 -1.93
N SER A 158 5.72 -24.75 -0.76
CA SER A 158 4.29 -24.92 -0.51
C SER A 158 3.45 -23.78 -1.08
N LEU A 159 4.06 -22.64 -1.44
CA LEU A 159 3.35 -21.56 -2.14
C LEU A 159 2.91 -21.98 -3.55
N THR A 160 3.68 -22.80 -4.25
CA THR A 160 3.24 -23.33 -5.56
C THR A 160 2.06 -24.28 -5.42
N ARG A 161 2.00 -25.05 -4.33
CA ARG A 161 0.84 -25.91 -4.02
C ARG A 161 -0.38 -25.09 -3.60
N LEU A 162 -0.15 -23.96 -2.93
CA LEU A 162 -1.19 -22.99 -2.61
C LEU A 162 -1.78 -22.37 -3.89
N ASP A 163 -0.94 -22.01 -4.86
CA ASP A 163 -1.40 -21.51 -6.16
C ASP A 163 -2.23 -22.57 -6.91
N ASP A 164 -1.79 -23.83 -6.89
CA ASP A 164 -2.55 -24.96 -7.47
C ASP A 164 -3.92 -25.13 -6.77
N LEU A 165 -3.95 -25.06 -5.43
CA LEU A 165 -5.18 -25.11 -4.64
C LEU A 165 -6.11 -23.95 -5.03
N VAL A 166 -5.57 -22.73 -5.16
CA VAL A 166 -6.37 -21.55 -5.50
C VAL A 166 -7.04 -21.71 -6.86
N ALA A 167 -6.26 -22.13 -7.86
CA ALA A 167 -6.74 -22.31 -9.23
C ALA A 167 -7.74 -23.47 -9.38
N GLU A 168 -7.70 -24.49 -8.51
CA GLU A 168 -8.61 -25.63 -8.54
C GLU A 168 -9.93 -25.35 -7.81
N GLN A 169 -9.87 -24.64 -6.68
CA GLN A 169 -11.00 -24.50 -5.76
C GLN A 169 -11.82 -23.23 -5.97
N TRP A 170 -11.21 -22.16 -6.47
CA TRP A 170 -11.89 -20.90 -6.71
C TRP A 170 -11.76 -20.49 -8.18
N ASP A 171 -12.90 -20.20 -8.79
CA ASP A 171 -12.97 -19.61 -10.13
C ASP A 171 -12.79 -18.10 -9.99
N ALA A 172 -11.77 -17.53 -10.64
CA ALA A 172 -11.47 -16.10 -10.57
C ALA A 172 -12.67 -15.23 -11.02
N GLU A 173 -13.44 -15.70 -12.00
CA GLU A 173 -14.65 -15.00 -12.49
C GLU A 173 -15.75 -14.90 -11.41
N ARG A 174 -15.68 -15.70 -10.34
CA ARG A 174 -16.64 -15.65 -9.23
C ARG A 174 -16.53 -14.38 -8.40
N PHE A 175 -15.32 -13.84 -8.28
CA PHE A 175 -15.01 -12.74 -7.36
C PHE A 175 -14.68 -11.43 -8.07
N GLU A 176 -14.76 -11.38 -9.40
CA GLU A 176 -14.43 -10.20 -10.21
C GLU A 176 -15.20 -8.92 -9.77
N ASP A 177 -16.47 -9.08 -9.34
CA ASP A 177 -17.33 -7.98 -8.91
C ASP A 177 -17.56 -7.95 -7.38
N VAL A 178 -16.73 -8.65 -6.58
CA VAL A 178 -16.91 -8.76 -5.12
C VAL A 178 -15.81 -7.99 -4.39
N GLU A 179 -16.20 -7.05 -3.53
CA GLU A 179 -15.25 -6.27 -2.71
C GLU A 179 -15.06 -6.88 -1.32
N PHE A 180 -13.83 -6.79 -0.81
CA PHE A 180 -13.49 -7.22 0.55
C PHE A 180 -14.27 -6.42 1.60
N GLY A 181 -14.96 -7.13 2.49
CA GLY A 181 -15.76 -6.53 3.56
C GLY A 181 -17.11 -5.95 3.13
N ASP A 182 -17.58 -6.19 1.91
CA ASP A 182 -18.93 -5.80 1.47
C ASP A 182 -20.04 -6.68 2.10
N ASP A 183 -21.28 -6.21 2.04
CA ASP A 183 -22.44 -6.90 2.60
C ASP A 183 -22.98 -7.97 1.61
N GLY A 184 -22.89 -9.25 1.99
CA GLY A 184 -23.58 -10.33 1.25
C GLY A 184 -22.86 -11.66 1.34
N TYR A 185 -23.55 -12.75 0.98
CA TYR A 185 -22.99 -14.09 1.15
C TYR A 185 -21.70 -14.31 0.36
N ASP A 186 -21.63 -13.84 -0.89
CA ASP A 186 -20.41 -14.01 -1.69
C ASP A 186 -19.27 -13.10 -1.18
N ALA A 187 -19.58 -11.91 -0.64
CA ALA A 187 -18.61 -11.03 0.00
C ALA A 187 -18.10 -11.58 1.35
N ASP A 188 -18.97 -12.18 2.15
CA ASP A 188 -18.61 -12.88 3.40
C ASP A 188 -17.63 -14.02 3.09
N VAL A 189 -17.97 -14.87 2.10
CA VAL A 189 -17.12 -16.00 1.67
C VAL A 189 -15.80 -15.50 1.08
N TYR A 190 -15.82 -14.45 0.27
CA TYR A 190 -14.62 -13.84 -0.30
C TYR A 190 -13.69 -13.30 0.79
N THR A 191 -14.23 -12.51 1.72
CA THR A 191 -13.50 -11.93 2.85
C THR A 191 -12.88 -13.01 3.73
N GLU A 192 -13.63 -14.05 4.07
CA GLU A 192 -13.13 -15.20 4.85
C GLU A 192 -12.01 -15.94 4.12
N THR A 193 -12.18 -16.20 2.82
CA THR A 193 -11.19 -16.90 1.98
C THR A 193 -9.91 -16.08 1.85
N ALA A 194 -10.01 -14.80 1.50
CA ALA A 194 -8.87 -13.89 1.39
C ALA A 194 -8.14 -13.76 2.74
N THR A 195 -8.88 -13.76 3.85
CA THR A 195 -8.29 -13.74 5.20
C THR A 195 -7.49 -15.02 5.48
N GLN A 196 -8.03 -16.20 5.17
CA GLN A 196 -7.31 -17.48 5.39
C GLN A 196 -6.05 -17.59 4.53
N LEU A 197 -6.18 -17.31 3.22
CA LEU A 197 -5.05 -17.36 2.27
C LEU A 197 -3.98 -16.32 2.61
N GLY A 198 -4.39 -15.08 2.90
CA GLY A 198 -3.49 -14.00 3.30
C GLY A 198 -2.78 -14.30 4.63
N SER A 199 -3.48 -14.90 5.59
CA SER A 199 -2.88 -15.34 6.86
C SER A 199 -1.83 -16.43 6.63
N TYR A 200 -2.11 -17.42 5.77
CA TYR A 200 -1.14 -18.45 5.42
C TYR A 200 0.11 -17.86 4.76
N PHE A 201 -0.07 -16.97 3.78
CA PHE A 201 1.05 -16.28 3.13
C PHE A 201 1.86 -15.43 4.12
N GLY A 202 1.18 -14.69 5.00
CA GLY A 202 1.82 -13.93 6.06
C GLY A 202 2.66 -14.81 6.99
N GLU A 203 2.14 -15.97 7.40
CA GLU A 203 2.89 -16.92 8.23
C GLU A 203 4.11 -17.53 7.50
N VAL A 204 4.05 -17.72 6.18
CA VAL A 204 5.23 -18.10 5.39
C VAL A 204 6.30 -17.00 5.48
N LEU A 205 5.94 -15.73 5.34
CA LEU A 205 6.88 -14.61 5.46
C LEU A 205 7.47 -14.51 6.88
N VAL A 206 6.64 -14.69 7.91
CA VAL A 206 7.08 -14.71 9.33
C VAL A 206 8.10 -15.82 9.57
N ARG A 207 7.81 -17.04 9.09
CA ARG A 207 8.62 -18.23 9.39
C ARG A 207 9.88 -18.35 8.55
N GLN A 208 9.84 -17.91 7.28
CA GLN A 208 10.95 -18.08 6.35
C GLN A 208 11.88 -16.88 6.27
N HIS A 209 11.38 -15.68 6.58
CA HIS A 209 12.12 -14.41 6.41
C HIS A 209 12.13 -13.53 7.66
N ASP A 210 11.84 -14.10 8.83
CA ASP A 210 11.75 -13.34 10.09
C ASP A 210 10.77 -12.15 10.01
N GLY A 211 9.72 -12.30 9.19
CA GLY A 211 8.66 -11.30 9.05
C GLY A 211 7.90 -11.07 10.36
N THR A 212 7.34 -9.88 10.53
CA THR A 212 6.59 -9.51 11.74
C THR A 212 5.25 -8.88 11.38
N TRP A 213 4.16 -9.44 11.93
CA TRP A 213 2.82 -8.85 11.83
C TRP A 213 2.73 -7.50 12.54
N GLN A 214 2.08 -6.54 11.89
CA GLN A 214 1.85 -5.20 12.41
C GLN A 214 0.49 -4.68 11.97
N GLN A 215 -0.10 -3.81 12.79
CA GLN A 215 -1.34 -3.11 12.45
C GLN A 215 -1.01 -1.68 12.03
N GLU A 216 -1.31 -1.37 10.77
CA GLU A 216 -1.14 -0.06 10.15
C GLU A 216 -2.44 0.73 10.15
N THR A 217 -2.31 2.05 10.33
CA THR A 217 -3.47 2.95 10.32
C THR A 217 -3.91 3.16 8.87
N GLY A 218 -5.16 2.81 8.55
CA GLY A 218 -5.74 2.99 7.21
C GLY A 218 -5.70 1.72 6.37
N THR A 219 -4.62 0.93 6.45
CA THR A 219 -4.44 -0.30 5.66
C THR A 219 -4.77 -1.57 6.45
N GLY A 220 -4.78 -1.52 7.78
CA GLY A 220 -5.06 -2.69 8.62
C GLY A 220 -3.81 -3.55 8.86
N TRP A 221 -3.97 -4.86 8.93
CA TRP A 221 -2.88 -5.77 9.28
C TRP A 221 -1.96 -6.05 8.09
N THR A 222 -0.65 -5.95 8.31
CA THR A 222 0.40 -6.18 7.31
C THR A 222 1.55 -6.98 7.92
N VAL A 223 2.48 -7.45 7.08
CA VAL A 223 3.72 -8.12 7.52
C VAL A 223 4.94 -7.30 7.11
N ALA A 224 5.75 -6.88 8.08
CA ALA A 224 7.04 -6.26 7.84
C ALA A 224 8.11 -7.35 7.64
N VAL A 225 8.75 -7.37 6.48
CA VAL A 225 9.78 -8.35 6.10
C VAL A 225 11.15 -7.66 6.04
N PRO A 226 12.13 -8.06 6.86
CA PRO A 226 13.47 -7.51 6.81
C PRO A 226 14.19 -7.89 5.51
N SER A 227 15.11 -7.05 5.06
CA SER A 227 15.88 -7.31 3.84
C SER A 227 17.09 -8.23 4.07
N GLY A 228 17.56 -8.84 2.99
CA GLY A 228 18.83 -9.55 2.97
C GLY A 228 20.03 -8.62 3.11
N PRO A 229 21.19 -9.14 3.54
CA PRO A 229 22.35 -8.35 3.94
C PRO A 229 22.98 -7.49 2.84
N ASP A 230 22.71 -7.80 1.56
CA ASP A 230 23.22 -7.03 0.42
C ASP A 230 22.13 -6.16 -0.25
N SER A 231 20.95 -6.01 0.38
CA SER A 231 19.90 -5.11 -0.09
C SER A 231 20.19 -3.65 0.27
N GLU A 232 19.74 -2.72 -0.57
CA GLU A 232 19.80 -1.28 -0.28
C GLU A 232 18.67 -0.83 0.66
N ALA A 233 17.49 -1.49 0.59
CA ALA A 233 16.36 -1.25 1.50
C ALA A 233 16.56 -1.99 2.83
N ALA A 234 15.93 -1.54 3.91
CA ALA A 234 15.93 -2.28 5.19
C ALA A 234 14.95 -3.46 5.22
N GLY A 235 13.98 -3.46 4.30
CA GLY A 235 12.88 -4.43 4.28
C GLY A 235 11.72 -3.94 3.41
N ALA A 236 10.56 -4.58 3.55
CA ALA A 236 9.29 -4.10 2.99
C ALA A 236 8.11 -4.38 3.92
N THR A 237 7.06 -3.59 3.80
CA THR A 237 5.74 -3.89 4.37
C THR A 237 4.88 -4.55 3.29
N VAL A 238 4.21 -5.65 3.63
CA VAL A 238 3.39 -6.45 2.71
C VAL A 238 1.94 -6.50 3.20
N THR A 239 1.00 -6.07 2.36
CA THR A 239 -0.46 -6.16 2.58
C THR A 239 -0.96 -7.55 2.19
N VAL A 240 -0.67 -8.55 3.03
CA VAL A 240 -0.87 -9.98 2.69
C VAL A 240 -2.32 -10.37 2.34
N PHE A 241 -3.31 -9.62 2.80
CA PHE A 241 -4.72 -9.84 2.44
C PHE A 241 -5.03 -9.36 1.03
N GLN A 242 -4.52 -8.18 0.64
CA GLN A 242 -4.61 -7.68 -0.73
C GLN A 242 -3.84 -8.57 -1.71
N VAL A 243 -2.69 -9.11 -1.29
CA VAL A 243 -1.98 -10.15 -2.06
C VAL A 243 -2.89 -11.36 -2.30
N ALA A 244 -3.64 -11.79 -1.28
CA ALA A 244 -4.58 -12.90 -1.42
C ALA A 244 -5.77 -12.55 -2.32
N GLU A 245 -6.28 -11.32 -2.26
CA GLU A 245 -7.29 -10.79 -3.17
C GLU A 245 -6.83 -10.86 -4.62
N ASP A 246 -5.63 -10.33 -4.93
CA ASP A 246 -5.01 -10.37 -6.27
C ASP A 246 -4.82 -11.81 -6.77
N CYS A 247 -4.49 -12.75 -5.88
CA CYS A 247 -4.34 -14.17 -6.24
C CYS A 247 -5.71 -14.83 -6.50
N LEU A 248 -6.74 -14.47 -5.74
CA LEU A 248 -8.11 -14.98 -5.92
C LEU A 248 -8.76 -14.47 -7.21
N THR A 249 -8.47 -13.23 -7.62
CA THR A 249 -8.95 -12.65 -8.88
C THR A 249 -8.11 -13.07 -10.10
N GLY A 250 -7.06 -13.88 -9.88
CA GLY A 250 -6.20 -14.41 -10.94
C GLY A 250 -5.24 -13.38 -11.54
N GLU A 251 -5.06 -12.24 -10.87
CA GLU A 251 -4.16 -11.17 -11.30
C GLU A 251 -2.72 -11.42 -10.86
N SER A 252 -2.52 -12.28 -9.86
CA SER A 252 -1.21 -12.68 -9.35
C SER A 252 -1.17 -14.14 -8.86
N THR A 253 -0.01 -14.55 -8.34
CA THR A 253 0.22 -15.84 -7.68
C THR A 253 1.07 -15.64 -6.43
N PHE A 254 0.84 -16.43 -5.38
CA PHE A 254 1.62 -16.35 -4.14
C PHE A 254 3.10 -16.65 -4.39
N THR A 255 3.39 -17.64 -5.25
CA THR A 255 4.76 -17.96 -5.67
C THR A 255 5.42 -16.77 -6.35
N GLY A 256 4.74 -16.13 -7.30
CA GLY A 256 5.27 -14.99 -8.04
C GLY A 256 5.47 -13.76 -7.15
N MET A 257 4.52 -13.47 -6.26
CA MET A 257 4.61 -12.38 -5.28
C MET A 257 5.79 -12.57 -4.33
N HIS A 258 5.95 -13.78 -3.79
CA HIS A 258 7.09 -14.11 -2.94
C HIS A 258 8.41 -13.95 -3.69
N ASP A 259 8.53 -14.50 -4.89
CA ASP A 259 9.78 -14.47 -5.62
C ASP A 259 10.15 -13.03 -6.03
N ALA A 260 9.18 -12.22 -6.46
CA ALA A 260 9.41 -10.82 -6.74
C ALA A 260 9.85 -10.05 -5.46
N LEU A 261 9.22 -10.30 -4.31
CA LEU A 261 9.65 -9.74 -3.02
C LEU A 261 11.08 -10.19 -2.66
N ALA A 262 11.40 -11.46 -2.88
CA ALA A 262 12.72 -12.04 -2.62
C ALA A 262 13.80 -11.40 -3.51
N ASP A 263 13.51 -11.09 -4.77
CA ASP A 263 14.42 -10.32 -5.62
C ASP A 263 14.61 -8.89 -5.13
N ARG A 264 13.51 -8.22 -4.80
CA ARG A 264 13.51 -6.81 -4.39
C ARG A 264 14.28 -6.60 -3.08
N LEU A 265 14.12 -7.51 -2.13
CA LEU A 265 14.76 -7.45 -0.81
C LEU A 265 16.03 -8.30 -0.73
N ASN A 266 16.42 -8.97 -1.82
CA ASN A 266 17.55 -9.90 -1.88
C ASN A 266 17.48 -10.98 -0.76
N LEU A 267 16.30 -11.56 -0.57
CA LEU A 267 16.02 -12.61 0.41
C LEU A 267 16.63 -13.94 -0.01
N SER A 268 16.87 -14.81 0.96
CA SER A 268 17.35 -16.16 0.68
C SER A 268 16.20 -17.10 0.33
N GLY A 269 16.33 -17.81 -0.79
CA GLY A 269 15.37 -18.84 -1.20
C GLY A 269 14.42 -18.35 -2.29
N ARG A 270 13.75 -19.31 -2.91
CA ARG A 270 12.75 -19.12 -3.96
C ARG A 270 11.62 -20.10 -3.72
N ALA A 271 10.39 -19.65 -3.95
CA ALA A 271 9.22 -20.48 -3.93
C ALA A 271 9.05 -21.25 -5.24
N GLY A 272 9.32 -20.59 -6.38
CA GLY A 272 9.17 -21.18 -7.71
C GLY A 272 10.45 -21.14 -8.55
N ASP A 273 10.26 -21.38 -9.85
CA ASP A 273 11.36 -21.35 -10.84
C ASP A 273 11.75 -19.91 -11.25
N GLY A 274 11.03 -18.88 -10.78
CA GLY A 274 11.33 -17.45 -11.03
C GLY A 274 10.89 -16.90 -12.39
N ASP A 275 10.02 -17.61 -13.12
CA ASP A 275 9.60 -17.24 -14.49
C ASP A 275 8.29 -16.43 -14.55
N THR A 276 7.60 -16.22 -13.43
CA THR A 276 6.36 -15.42 -13.38
C THR A 276 6.72 -13.98 -12.99
N PRO A 277 6.81 -13.03 -13.96
CA PRO A 277 6.96 -11.62 -13.61
C PRO A 277 5.69 -11.14 -12.92
N VAL A 278 5.86 -10.53 -11.76
CA VAL A 278 4.76 -9.93 -11.00
C VAL A 278 5.09 -8.47 -10.73
N ASP A 279 4.08 -7.62 -10.87
CA ASP A 279 4.19 -6.21 -10.55
C ASP A 279 3.97 -6.01 -9.06
N LEU A 280 5.06 -5.73 -8.33
CA LEU A 280 5.02 -5.53 -6.87
C LEU A 280 4.36 -4.21 -6.49
N ASP A 281 4.34 -3.23 -7.39
CA ASP A 281 3.75 -1.92 -7.12
C ASP A 281 2.22 -2.02 -7.06
N ARG A 282 1.63 -3.10 -7.56
CA ARG A 282 0.18 -3.38 -7.47
C ARG A 282 -0.24 -3.91 -6.09
N ALA A 283 0.59 -4.74 -5.48
CA ALA A 283 0.25 -5.43 -4.23
C ALA A 283 0.56 -4.60 -2.97
N ASP A 284 0.63 -3.28 -3.09
CA ASP A 284 0.98 -2.32 -2.03
C ASP A 284 2.20 -2.75 -1.19
N ILE A 285 3.22 -3.32 -1.85
CA ILE A 285 4.48 -3.69 -1.19
C ILE A 285 5.41 -2.48 -1.14
N GLU A 286 5.49 -1.87 0.03
CA GLU A 286 6.31 -0.68 0.26
C GLU A 286 7.68 -1.06 0.84
N THR A 287 8.77 -0.72 0.14
CA THR A 287 10.12 -0.85 0.70
C THR A 287 10.39 0.19 1.78
N VAL A 288 10.95 -0.25 2.90
CA VAL A 288 11.34 0.63 4.00
C VAL A 288 12.81 1.07 3.85
N ALA A 289 13.07 2.31 4.25
CA ALA A 289 14.38 2.94 4.13
C ALA A 289 15.38 2.37 5.15
N SER A 290 16.66 2.33 4.79
CA SER A 290 17.73 1.93 5.71
C SER A 290 17.92 2.91 6.87
N ASP A 291 18.48 2.45 8.00
CA ASP A 291 18.82 3.30 9.15
C ASP A 291 19.64 4.55 8.75
N GLY A 292 20.56 4.38 7.79
CA GLY A 292 21.37 5.47 7.27
C GLY A 292 20.55 6.48 6.47
N GLU A 293 19.55 6.02 5.71
CA GLU A 293 18.63 6.89 5.00
C GLU A 293 17.66 7.61 5.94
N ILE A 294 17.20 6.94 6.99
CA ILE A 294 16.39 7.54 8.06
C ILE A 294 17.20 8.61 8.79
N GLU A 295 18.47 8.35 9.15
CA GLU A 295 19.34 9.34 9.78
C GLU A 295 19.56 10.56 8.87
N ASP A 296 19.85 10.33 7.59
CA ASP A 296 20.01 11.36 6.58
C ASP A 296 18.72 12.19 6.38
N ALA A 297 17.56 11.55 6.34
CA ALA A 297 16.26 12.21 6.22
C ALA A 297 15.93 13.00 7.49
N ALA A 298 16.18 12.45 8.68
CA ALA A 298 16.01 13.13 9.95
C ALA A 298 16.91 14.37 10.08
N GLU A 299 18.15 14.31 9.59
CA GLU A 299 19.04 15.47 9.54
C GLU A 299 18.48 16.57 8.63
N ARG A 300 17.93 16.20 7.47
CA ARG A 300 17.31 17.15 6.54
C ARG A 300 16.05 17.78 7.12
N LEU A 301 15.20 17.01 7.80
CA LEU A 301 14.05 17.54 8.53
C LEU A 301 14.50 18.54 9.60
N ARG A 302 15.52 18.21 10.39
CA ARG A 302 16.06 19.14 11.40
C ARG A 302 16.57 20.43 10.77
N ALA A 303 17.35 20.35 9.69
CA ALA A 303 17.84 21.52 8.98
C ALA A 303 16.69 22.38 8.43
N GLY A 304 15.63 21.75 7.90
CA GLY A 304 14.42 22.45 7.46
C GLY A 304 13.68 23.16 8.60
N ALA A 305 13.62 22.54 9.77
CA ALA A 305 13.00 23.12 10.96
C ALA A 305 13.77 24.35 11.48
N GLU A 306 15.09 24.29 11.46
CA GLU A 306 15.97 25.40 11.83
C GLU A 306 15.84 26.57 10.85
N ASP A 307 15.84 26.29 9.55
CA ASP A 307 15.62 27.29 8.50
C ASP A 307 14.22 27.92 8.58
N LEU A 308 13.20 27.13 8.91
CA LEU A 308 11.84 27.63 9.16
C LEU A 308 11.80 28.60 10.36
N ALA A 309 12.43 28.23 11.48
CA ALA A 309 12.49 29.07 12.67
C ALA A 309 13.31 30.35 12.45
N GLU A 310 14.43 30.27 11.71
CA GLU A 310 15.27 31.43 11.36
C GLU A 310 14.55 32.38 10.41
N ARG A 311 13.75 31.87 9.48
CA ARG A 311 12.98 32.68 8.52
C ARG A 311 11.90 33.53 9.21
N TRP A 312 11.34 33.06 10.31
CA TRP A 312 10.19 33.68 10.98
C TRP A 312 10.44 33.98 12.46
N PRO A 313 11.41 34.86 12.80
CA PRO A 313 11.78 35.16 14.18
C PRO A 313 10.67 35.84 14.98
N GLU A 314 9.65 36.41 14.32
CA GLU A 314 8.53 37.10 14.96
C GLU A 314 7.58 36.16 15.72
N TYR A 315 7.56 34.88 15.34
CA TYR A 315 6.69 33.86 15.93
C TYR A 315 7.34 33.12 17.12
N ASP A 316 8.60 33.41 17.45
CA ASP A 316 9.35 32.85 18.59
C ASP A 316 9.25 31.31 18.67
N LEU A 317 9.68 30.67 17.59
CA LEU A 317 9.67 29.22 17.42
C LEU A 317 10.89 28.60 18.13
N ASP A 318 10.71 28.14 19.37
CA ASP A 318 11.77 27.68 20.29
C ASP A 318 11.84 26.16 20.52
N PHE A 319 11.12 25.36 19.72
CA PHE A 319 11.02 23.90 19.81
C PHE A 319 10.43 23.42 21.15
N THR A 320 9.42 24.15 21.64
CA THR A 320 8.57 23.73 22.76
C THR A 320 7.21 23.23 22.27
N VAL A 321 6.45 22.55 23.12
CA VAL A 321 5.07 22.19 22.77
C VAL A 321 4.20 23.45 22.57
N GLU A 322 4.43 24.49 23.39
CA GLU A 322 3.69 25.76 23.29
C GLU A 322 3.99 26.54 22.00
N SER A 323 5.16 26.33 21.38
CA SER A 323 5.48 26.98 20.11
C SER A 323 4.82 26.32 18.90
N LEU A 324 4.21 25.13 19.05
CA LEU A 324 3.43 24.51 17.98
C LEU A 324 2.16 25.31 17.67
N ASP A 325 1.49 25.87 18.68
CA ASP A 325 0.34 26.76 18.47
C ASP A 325 0.74 28.04 17.70
N ARG A 326 1.96 28.53 17.93
CA ARG A 326 2.54 29.67 17.20
C ARG A 326 2.86 29.29 15.76
N LEU A 327 3.34 28.06 15.54
CA LEU A 327 3.56 27.53 14.19
C LEU A 327 2.24 27.33 13.44
N ASP A 328 1.19 26.79 14.08
CA ASP A 328 -0.14 26.71 13.48
C ASP A 328 -0.65 28.12 13.08
N THR A 329 -0.46 29.11 13.96
CA THR A 329 -0.80 30.52 13.66
C THR A 329 0.00 31.07 12.47
N LEU A 330 1.29 30.74 12.36
CA LEU A 330 2.14 31.12 11.24
C LEU A 330 1.61 30.51 9.94
N LEU A 331 1.29 29.21 9.93
CA LEU A 331 0.73 28.54 8.76
C LEU A 331 -0.60 29.15 8.35
N GLU A 332 -1.45 29.53 9.29
CA GLU A 332 -2.72 30.22 9.01
C GLU A 332 -2.54 31.64 8.44
N THR A 333 -1.50 32.34 8.86
CA THR A 333 -1.33 33.77 8.55
C THR A 333 -0.48 34.01 7.31
N GLU A 334 0.62 33.27 7.16
CA GLU A 334 1.64 33.51 6.14
C GLU A 334 1.50 32.58 4.94
N LEU A 335 0.85 31.42 5.09
CA LEU A 335 0.73 30.44 4.03
C LEU A 335 -0.64 30.53 3.33
N ASP A 336 -0.62 30.60 2.00
CA ASP A 336 -1.82 30.45 1.18
C ASP A 336 -2.19 28.96 1.08
N ARG A 337 -2.80 28.43 2.15
CA ARG A 337 -3.06 26.98 2.32
C ARG A 337 -4.00 26.40 1.25
N ASP A 338 -4.91 27.23 0.72
CA ASP A 338 -5.84 26.84 -0.34
C ASP A 338 -5.11 26.46 -1.64
N ARG A 339 -3.89 26.98 -1.84
CA ARG A 339 -3.03 26.66 -2.98
C ARG A 339 -2.58 25.20 -3.01
N PHE A 340 -2.55 24.51 -1.87
CA PHE A 340 -1.93 23.19 -1.73
C PHE A 340 -2.93 22.03 -1.57
N VAL A 341 -4.23 22.31 -1.65
CA VAL A 341 -5.29 21.33 -1.36
C VAL A 341 -5.21 20.09 -2.25
N ASP A 342 -4.93 20.29 -3.53
CA ASP A 342 -4.91 19.26 -4.58
C ASP A 342 -3.51 19.07 -5.20
N VAL A 343 -2.48 19.69 -4.63
CA VAL A 343 -1.11 19.61 -5.14
C VAL A 343 -0.47 18.31 -4.67
N GLU A 344 0.03 17.50 -5.62
CA GLU A 344 0.81 16.30 -5.32
C GLU A 344 2.11 16.66 -4.60
N LEU A 345 2.53 15.84 -3.64
CA LEU A 345 3.76 16.05 -2.90
C LEU A 345 4.92 15.32 -3.59
N GLY A 346 6.03 16.00 -3.82
CA GLY A 346 7.29 15.38 -4.25
C GLY A 346 7.54 15.37 -5.77
N ASP A 347 6.64 15.93 -6.58
CA ASP A 347 6.92 16.26 -7.98
C ASP A 347 7.97 17.38 -8.06
N GLU A 348 9.15 17.06 -8.61
CA GLU A 348 10.29 17.99 -8.82
C GLU A 348 10.12 18.89 -10.06
N SER A 349 9.21 18.53 -10.95
CA SER A 349 8.92 19.29 -12.17
C SER A 349 7.88 20.37 -11.94
N ASP A 350 7.00 20.18 -10.96
CA ASP A 350 5.99 21.15 -10.57
C ASP A 350 6.45 22.10 -9.45
N GLN A 351 6.26 23.40 -9.69
CA GLN A 351 6.71 24.43 -8.75
C GLN A 351 5.89 24.43 -7.46
N GLU A 352 4.59 24.12 -7.53
CA GLU A 352 3.70 24.12 -6.38
C GLU A 352 4.00 22.93 -5.48
N SER A 353 4.27 21.76 -6.07
CA SER A 353 4.76 20.57 -5.38
C SER A 353 6.10 20.79 -4.69
N MET A 354 7.07 21.42 -5.36
CA MET A 354 8.36 21.76 -4.73
C MET A 354 8.18 22.70 -3.54
N LEU A 355 7.29 23.69 -3.66
CA LEU A 355 6.97 24.60 -2.55
C LEU A 355 6.25 23.88 -1.42
N LEU A 356 5.25 23.05 -1.72
CA LEU A 356 4.55 22.22 -0.74
C LEU A 356 5.56 21.38 0.04
N THR A 357 6.45 20.70 -0.67
CA THR A 357 7.47 19.84 -0.08
C THR A 357 8.40 20.61 0.85
N ALA A 358 8.84 21.81 0.47
CA ALA A 358 9.67 22.65 1.33
C ALA A 358 8.95 23.04 2.64
N HIS A 359 7.66 23.39 2.58
CA HIS A 359 6.87 23.71 3.78
C HIS A 359 6.68 22.48 4.66
N VAL A 360 6.31 21.34 4.06
CA VAL A 360 6.12 20.08 4.77
C VAL A 360 7.41 19.64 5.47
N VAL A 361 8.56 19.69 4.81
CA VAL A 361 9.87 19.36 5.41
C VAL A 361 10.17 20.24 6.63
N GLY A 362 9.95 21.55 6.53
CA GLY A 362 10.19 22.46 7.66
C GLY A 362 9.25 22.21 8.83
N VAL A 363 7.96 22.04 8.55
CA VAL A 363 6.92 21.83 9.57
C VAL A 363 7.06 20.46 10.24
N ALA A 364 7.25 19.40 9.44
CA ALA A 364 7.47 18.03 9.92
C ALA A 364 8.72 17.96 10.80
N GLY A 365 9.82 18.57 10.35
CA GLY A 365 11.04 18.63 11.14
C GLY A 365 10.88 19.38 12.45
N TYR A 366 10.08 20.46 12.45
CA TYR A 366 9.80 21.21 13.67
C TYR A 366 9.02 20.38 14.68
N LEU A 367 7.94 19.73 14.24
CA LEU A 367 7.16 18.81 15.07
C LEU A 367 8.03 17.66 15.59
N ALA A 368 8.82 17.04 14.71
CA ALA A 368 9.73 15.96 15.07
C ALA A 368 10.71 16.40 16.17
N GLU A 369 11.36 17.56 16.04
CA GLU A 369 12.27 18.06 17.05
C GLU A 369 11.57 18.41 18.37
N VAL A 370 10.33 18.92 18.34
CA VAL A 370 9.54 19.13 19.57
C VAL A 370 9.29 17.80 20.28
N LEU A 371 8.82 16.77 19.56
CA LEU A 371 8.55 15.45 20.13
C LEU A 371 9.82 14.80 20.69
N ARG A 372 10.93 14.83 19.95
CA ARG A 372 12.21 14.27 20.41
C ARG A 372 12.73 14.98 21.66
N ARG A 373 12.63 16.31 21.72
CA ARG A 373 13.14 17.12 22.85
C ARG A 373 12.25 17.10 24.09
N GLN A 374 10.93 17.09 23.90
CA GLN A 374 9.94 17.30 24.99
C GLN A 374 9.19 16.02 25.40
N ARG A 375 9.24 14.97 24.57
CA ARG A 375 8.54 13.70 24.76
C ARG A 375 9.45 12.49 24.64
N SER A 376 10.77 12.69 24.52
CA SER A 376 11.75 11.60 24.37
C SER A 376 11.39 10.63 23.23
N ALA A 377 10.83 11.16 22.15
CA ALA A 377 10.49 10.36 20.98
C ALA A 377 11.76 9.91 20.26
N ASP A 378 11.73 8.70 19.70
CA ASP A 378 12.78 8.14 18.85
C ASP A 378 12.20 7.73 17.50
N TRP A 379 13.04 7.69 16.46
CA TRP A 379 12.62 7.18 15.16
C TRP A 379 12.38 5.68 15.27
N ASP A 380 11.31 5.22 14.63
CA ASP A 380 10.97 3.81 14.51
C ASP A 380 12.13 3.05 13.86
N ASP A 381 12.45 1.87 14.38
CA ASP A 381 13.55 1.02 13.92
C ASP A 381 13.18 0.21 12.66
N MET A 382 11.97 0.40 12.15
CA MET A 382 11.39 -0.35 11.04
C MET A 382 11.57 0.37 9.70
N GLY A 383 12.55 1.26 9.60
CA GLY A 383 12.91 1.93 8.34
C GLY A 383 11.88 2.94 7.83
N ARG A 384 11.02 3.48 8.70
CA ARG A 384 10.01 4.49 8.37
C ARG A 384 10.27 5.80 9.10
N MET A 385 9.86 6.91 8.51
CA MET A 385 9.94 8.23 9.15
C MET A 385 8.80 8.43 10.16
N VAL A 386 8.64 7.49 11.08
CA VAL A 386 7.66 7.52 12.17
C VAL A 386 8.40 7.73 13.48
N LEU A 387 7.87 8.60 14.34
CA LEU A 387 8.35 8.78 15.71
C LEU A 387 7.53 7.93 16.67
N VAL A 388 8.21 7.19 17.52
CA VAL A 388 7.63 6.43 18.62
C VAL A 388 7.79 7.22 19.91
N VAL A 389 6.67 7.52 20.56
CA VAL A 389 6.63 8.08 21.91
C VAL A 389 6.24 6.97 22.87
N GLU A 390 7.16 6.61 23.77
CA GLU A 390 6.87 5.65 24.83
C GLU A 390 6.14 6.32 25.99
N HIS A 391 5.11 5.63 26.47
CA HIS A 391 4.39 5.89 27.71
C HIS A 391 4.51 4.67 28.63
N ASP A 392 4.25 4.85 29.93
CA ASP A 392 4.46 3.81 30.95
C ASP A 392 3.82 2.44 30.59
N ASP A 393 2.66 2.45 29.92
CA ASP A 393 1.91 1.25 29.53
C ASP A 393 1.52 1.22 28.04
N SER A 394 2.01 2.14 27.20
CA SER A 394 1.60 2.23 25.79
C SER A 394 2.63 2.94 24.92
N ARG A 395 2.61 2.71 23.61
CA ARG A 395 3.40 3.46 22.63
C ARG A 395 2.50 4.22 21.67
N THR A 396 2.83 5.46 21.36
CA THR A 396 2.15 6.26 20.34
C THR A 396 3.07 6.43 19.15
N ARG A 397 2.60 6.09 17.94
CA ARG A 397 3.31 6.31 16.69
C ARG A 397 2.80 7.56 16.01
N ILE A 398 3.71 8.42 15.57
CA ILE A 398 3.39 9.70 14.94
C ILE A 398 4.22 9.83 13.67
N ASP A 399 3.56 9.94 12.53
CA ASP A 399 4.19 10.36 11.29
C ASP A 399 4.22 11.90 11.23
N PRO A 400 5.38 12.55 11.46
CA PRO A 400 5.48 13.99 11.43
C PRO A 400 5.22 14.59 10.04
N ILE A 401 5.41 13.82 8.97
CA ILE A 401 5.21 14.28 7.59
C ILE A 401 3.71 14.30 7.27
N GLU A 402 2.96 13.25 7.58
CA GLU A 402 1.49 13.24 7.40
C GLU A 402 0.83 14.34 8.23
N VAL A 403 1.26 14.53 9.48
CA VAL A 403 0.73 15.61 10.32
C VAL A 403 1.06 16.98 9.71
N ALA A 404 2.27 17.17 9.18
CA ALA A 404 2.66 18.41 8.51
C ALA A 404 1.86 18.66 7.22
N ILE A 405 1.58 17.63 6.42
CA ILE A 405 0.71 17.74 5.23
C ILE A 405 -0.69 18.20 5.65
N ALA A 406 -1.27 17.57 6.67
CA ALA A 406 -2.59 17.95 7.18
C ALA A 406 -2.60 19.39 7.70
N ALA A 407 -1.55 19.80 8.42
CA ALA A 407 -1.39 21.18 8.88
C ALA A 407 -1.20 22.16 7.70
N VAL A 408 -0.35 21.88 6.73
CA VAL A 408 -0.16 22.77 5.57
C VAL A 408 -1.45 22.91 4.74
N ARG A 409 -2.26 21.86 4.65
CA ARG A 409 -3.53 21.84 3.88
C ARG A 409 -4.78 22.28 4.66
N ALA A 410 -4.65 22.82 5.87
CA ALA A 410 -5.80 23.21 6.70
C ALA A 410 -6.76 22.07 7.08
N ARG A 411 -6.23 20.84 7.17
CA ARG A 411 -6.97 19.63 7.57
C ARG A 411 -6.64 19.16 8.99
N GLY A 412 -5.66 19.76 9.65
CA GLY A 412 -5.25 19.41 11.01
C GLY A 412 -4.49 20.53 11.71
N SER A 413 -4.11 20.27 12.96
CA SER A 413 -3.28 21.12 13.81
C SER A 413 -2.13 20.31 14.38
N LEU A 414 -0.96 20.94 14.49
CA LEU A 414 0.25 20.30 15.02
C LEU A 414 0.11 19.97 16.51
N THR A 415 -0.54 20.84 17.26
CA THR A 415 -0.74 20.66 18.71
C THR A 415 -1.60 19.42 19.01
N ALA A 416 -2.54 19.08 18.13
CA ALA A 416 -3.39 17.90 18.28
C ALA A 416 -2.63 16.57 18.13
N ALA A 417 -1.47 16.59 17.48
CA ALA A 417 -0.64 15.39 17.26
C ALA A 417 0.32 15.10 18.44
N VAL A 418 0.45 16.03 19.41
CA VAL A 418 1.31 15.81 20.57
C VAL A 418 0.56 15.02 21.63
N PRO A 419 1.02 13.82 22.01
CA PRO A 419 0.39 13.06 23.07
C PRO A 419 0.53 13.81 24.40
N ASP A 420 -0.58 13.83 25.15
CA ASP A 420 -0.61 14.40 26.49
C ASP A 420 0.44 13.72 27.37
N ALA A 421 1.26 14.52 28.06
CA ALA A 421 2.06 13.97 29.13
C ALA A 421 1.09 13.45 30.19
N SER A 422 1.17 12.17 30.52
CA SER A 422 0.50 11.60 31.68
C SER A 422 0.68 12.56 32.85
N LEU A 423 -0.43 13.13 33.32
CA LEU A 423 -0.44 13.90 34.55
C LEU A 423 -0.01 12.92 35.65
N ASP A 424 1.25 13.07 36.07
CA ASP A 424 1.83 12.44 37.25
C ASP A 424 0.92 12.79 38.44
N THR A 425 -0.08 11.95 38.67
CA THR A 425 -1.08 12.09 39.72
C THR A 425 -0.60 11.33 40.95
N ASP A 426 0.69 11.43 41.26
CA ASP A 426 1.30 10.95 42.50
C ASP A 426 1.94 12.11 43.30
N ALA A 427 1.23 13.23 43.33
CA ALA A 427 1.53 14.37 44.19
C ALA A 427 0.26 14.92 44.85
N LEU A 428 -0.47 14.11 45.63
CA LEU A 428 -1.39 14.60 46.67
C LEU A 428 -1.37 13.76 47.95
#